data_AF-A0A350URC2-F1
#
_entry.id   AF-A0A350URC2-F1
#
_cell.length_a   1.000
_cell.length_b   1.000
_cell.length_c   1.000
_cell.angle_alpha   90.00
_cell.angle_beta   90.00
_cell.angle_gamma   90.00
#
_symmetry.space_group_name_H-M   'P 1'
#
loop_
_entity.id
_entity.type
_entity.pdbx_description
1 polymer ?
#
loop_
_entity_poly.entity_id
_entity_poly.type
_entity_poly.pdbx_seq_one_letter_code
_entity_poly.pdbx_strand_id
1 'polypeptide(L)'
;MTLEIAGQLCQGISTDTRALRPGQAFAALSGPNHDGHDHVLRAFELGASAAVVARKIDGAGPQEVVDDPLLWLQRTARERRRNFAGRVVAITGSAG
;
A
#
# COMPACT_ATOMS: atom_id res chain seq x y z
N MET A 1 -2.81 9.60 -10.52
CA MET A 1 -1.36 9.31 -10.39
C MET A 1 -1.21 7.81 -10.30
N THR A 2 -0.75 7.17 -11.37
CA THR A 2 -0.79 5.72 -11.53
C THR A 2 0.55 5.10 -11.11
N LEU A 3 0.53 3.95 -10.44
CA LEU A 3 1.68 3.10 -10.14
C LEU A 3 1.50 1.76 -10.85
N GLU A 4 2.60 1.12 -11.20
CA GLU A 4 2.58 -0.28 -11.60
C GLU A 4 2.99 -1.16 -10.42
N ILE A 5 2.12 -2.09 -10.01
CA ILE A 5 2.34 -3.01 -8.88
C ILE A 5 1.85 -4.38 -9.35
N ALA A 6 2.69 -5.42 -9.30
CA ALA A 6 2.36 -6.76 -9.81
C ALA A 6 1.82 -6.74 -11.27
N GLY A 7 2.34 -5.85 -12.12
CA GLY A 7 1.87 -5.66 -13.50
C GLY A 7 0.50 -4.99 -13.63
N GLN A 8 -0.02 -4.37 -12.57
CA GLN A 8 -1.32 -3.69 -12.56
C GLN A 8 -1.17 -2.18 -12.35
N LEU A 9 -1.93 -1.41 -13.13
CA LEU A 9 -2.01 0.03 -13.01
C LEU A 9 -2.93 0.44 -11.85
N CYS A 10 -2.32 0.86 -10.74
CA CYS A 10 -3.00 1.23 -9.50
C CYS A 10 -3.08 2.75 -9.35
N GLN A 11 -4.25 3.28 -9.02
CA GLN A 11 -4.50 4.72 -8.86
C GLN A 11 -4.06 5.29 -7.49
N GLY A 12 -3.65 4.41 -6.58
CA GLY A 12 -3.22 4.73 -5.23
C GLY A 12 -2.85 3.46 -4.47
N ILE A 13 -2.47 3.64 -3.20
CA ILE A 13 -2.18 2.54 -2.27
C ILE A 13 -3.03 2.80 -1.03
N SER A 14 -3.72 1.77 -0.54
CA SER A 14 -4.37 1.74 0.77
C SER A 14 -3.71 0.70 1.66
N THR A 15 -3.59 0.98 2.94
CA THR A 15 -3.12 0.02 3.97
C THR A 15 -4.28 -0.53 4.82
N ASP A 16 -5.51 -0.09 4.54
CA ASP A 16 -6.70 -0.42 5.31
C ASP A 16 -7.87 -0.69 4.36
N THR A 17 -8.45 -1.89 4.45
CA THR A 17 -9.58 -2.30 3.61
C THR A 17 -10.84 -1.46 3.88
N ARG A 18 -10.98 -0.86 5.07
CA ARG A 18 -12.10 0.03 5.42
C ARG A 18 -12.09 1.34 4.63
N ALA A 19 -10.93 1.76 4.15
CA ALA A 19 -10.75 2.98 3.35
C ALA A 19 -10.36 2.70 1.90
N LEU A 20 -10.25 1.42 1.51
CA LEU A 20 -9.83 1.01 0.18
C LEU A 20 -10.88 1.41 -0.85
N ARG A 21 -10.40 1.95 -1.98
CA ARG A 21 -11.21 2.28 -3.15
C ARG A 21 -10.86 1.37 -4.31
N PRO A 22 -11.83 1.02 -5.18
CA PRO A 22 -11.55 0.26 -6.39
C PRO A 22 -10.43 0.90 -7.22
N GLY A 23 -9.54 0.08 -7.78
CA GLY A 23 -8.40 0.55 -8.56
C GLY A 23 -7.16 0.92 -7.74
N GLN A 24 -7.21 0.83 -6.40
CA GLN A 24 -6.02 0.98 -5.55
C GLN A 24 -5.31 -0.35 -5.36
N ALA A 25 -4.02 -0.30 -5.02
CA ALA A 25 -3.33 -1.44 -4.44
C ALA A 25 -3.54 -1.50 -2.93
N PHE A 26 -3.53 -2.70 -2.37
CA PHE A 26 -3.55 -2.91 -0.92
C PHE A 26 -2.16 -3.29 -0.40
N ALA A 27 -1.61 -2.55 0.56
CA ALA A 27 -0.37 -2.90 1.22
C ALA A 27 -0.66 -3.63 2.54
N ALA A 28 -0.31 -4.92 2.61
CA ALA A 28 -0.55 -5.78 3.76
C ALA A 28 0.50 -5.53 4.86
N LEU A 29 0.28 -4.50 5.66
CA LEU A 29 1.16 -4.16 6.78
C LEU A 29 0.88 -5.07 7.99
N SER A 30 1.93 -5.58 8.63
CA SER A 30 1.82 -6.33 9.88
C SER A 30 2.18 -5.42 11.06
N GLY A 31 1.25 -5.27 12.00
CA GLY A 31 1.43 -4.53 13.24
C GLY A 31 1.31 -5.44 14.47
N PRO A 32 1.50 -4.91 15.69
CA PRO A 32 1.50 -5.71 16.91
C PRO A 32 0.13 -6.37 17.21
N ASN A 33 -0.96 -5.79 16.74
CA ASN A 33 -2.32 -6.25 17.03
C ASN A 33 -3.07 -6.79 15.82
N HIS A 34 -2.61 -6.53 14.60
CA HIS A 34 -3.32 -6.85 13.36
C HIS A 34 -2.32 -7.19 12.27
N ASP A 35 -2.59 -8.25 11.50
CA ASP A 35 -1.85 -8.60 10.30
C ASP A 35 -2.68 -8.27 9.04
N GLY A 36 -2.23 -7.30 8.25
CA GLY A 36 -2.91 -6.89 7.02
C GLY A 36 -3.06 -8.02 6.00
N HIS A 37 -2.23 -9.06 6.08
CA HIS A 37 -2.31 -10.23 5.19
C HIS A 37 -3.65 -10.98 5.31
N ASP A 38 -4.26 -10.95 6.50
CA ASP A 38 -5.56 -11.57 6.76
C ASP A 38 -6.70 -10.87 5.98
N HIS A 39 -6.44 -9.67 5.46
CA HIS A 39 -7.39 -8.86 4.72
C HIS A 39 -7.14 -8.83 3.20
N VAL A 40 -6.15 -9.56 2.68
CA VAL A 40 -5.81 -9.53 1.25
C VAL A 40 -6.96 -10.00 0.37
N LEU A 41 -7.61 -11.12 0.72
CA LEU A 41 -8.78 -11.60 -0.01
C LEU A 41 -9.90 -10.56 -0.03
N ARG A 42 -10.18 -9.97 1.13
CA ARG A 42 -11.18 -8.91 1.27
C ARG A 42 -10.82 -7.66 0.45
N ALA A 43 -9.54 -7.31 0.36
CA ALA A 43 -9.11 -6.19 -0.47
C ALA A 43 -9.45 -6.40 -1.95
N PHE A 44 -9.25 -7.62 -2.47
CA PHE A 44 -9.63 -7.96 -3.83
C PHE A 44 -11.16 -7.95 -4.04
N GLU A 45 -11.94 -8.44 -3.08
CA GLU A 45 -13.41 -8.34 -3.13
C GLU A 45 -13.89 -6.87 -3.20
N LEU A 46 -13.16 -5.95 -2.57
CA LEU A 46 -13.43 -4.52 -2.59
C LEU A 46 -12.90 -3.80 -3.85
N GLY A 47 -12.30 -4.54 -4.79
CA GLY A 47 -11.83 -4.01 -6.07
C GLY A 47 -10.38 -3.52 -6.07
N ALA A 48 -9.54 -4.00 -5.14
CA ALA A 48 -8.11 -3.77 -5.22
C ALA A 48 -7.54 -4.35 -6.54
N SER A 49 -6.70 -3.58 -7.23
CA SER A 49 -6.07 -4.04 -8.47
C SER A 49 -4.89 -4.96 -8.21
N ALA A 50 -4.15 -4.74 -7.12
CA ALA A 50 -3.03 -5.55 -6.69
C ALA A 50 -2.89 -5.53 -5.16
N ALA A 51 -2.10 -6.45 -4.63
CA ALA A 51 -1.69 -6.42 -3.22
C ALA A 51 -0.16 -6.49 -3.09
N VAL A 52 0.40 -5.76 -2.13
CA VAL A 52 1.81 -5.84 -1.74
C VAL A 52 1.88 -6.61 -0.43
N VAL A 53 2.58 -7.74 -0.44
CA VAL A 53 2.54 -8.73 0.64
C VAL A 53 3.95 -9.22 0.98
N ALA A 54 4.18 -9.55 2.26
CA ALA A 54 5.39 -10.22 2.73
C ALA A 54 5.39 -11.72 2.37
N ARG A 55 4.19 -12.29 2.24
CA ARG A 55 3.96 -13.69 1.89
C ARG A 55 2.83 -13.79 0.88
N LYS A 56 2.99 -14.66 -0.10
CA LYS A 56 1.95 -14.93 -1.10
C LYS A 56 0.71 -15.51 -0.42
N ILE A 57 -0.45 -14.97 -0.77
CA ILE A 57 -1.77 -15.44 -0.35
C ILE A 57 -2.41 -16.16 -1.53
N ASP A 58 -2.64 -17.46 -1.39
CA ASP A 58 -3.27 -18.26 -2.44
C ASP A 58 -4.75 -17.93 -2.61
N GLY A 59 -5.26 -18.06 -3.83
CA GLY A 59 -6.65 -17.71 -4.17
C GLY A 59 -6.94 -16.21 -4.23
N ALA A 60 -5.94 -15.35 -4.02
CA ALA A 60 -6.04 -13.91 -4.18
C ALA A 60 -5.62 -13.45 -5.60
N GLY A 61 -5.83 -12.17 -5.90
CA GLY A 61 -5.46 -11.55 -7.17
C GLY A 61 -3.95 -11.28 -7.32
N PRO A 62 -3.56 -10.41 -8.27
CA PRO A 62 -2.17 -10.05 -8.54
C PRO A 62 -1.43 -9.54 -7.30
N GLN A 63 -0.26 -10.12 -7.02
CA GLN A 63 0.51 -9.84 -5.81
C GLN A 63 1.96 -9.49 -6.12
N GLU A 64 2.43 -8.43 -5.47
CA GLU A 64 3.84 -8.06 -5.39
C GLU A 64 4.38 -8.61 -4.07
N VAL A 65 5.18 -9.67 -4.14
CA VAL A 65 5.79 -10.28 -2.94
C VAL A 65 7.11 -9.58 -2.66
N VAL A 66 7.22 -8.98 -1.47
CA VAL A 66 8.38 -8.20 -1.02
C VAL A 66 8.83 -8.70 0.34
N ASP A 67 10.07 -8.42 0.75
CA ASP A 67 10.54 -8.84 2.08
C ASP A 67 9.79 -8.13 3.22
N ASP A 68 9.49 -6.84 3.03
CA ASP A 68 8.81 -6.01 4.04
C ASP A 68 7.89 -4.98 3.35
N PRO A 69 6.55 -5.15 3.46
CA PRO A 69 5.57 -4.22 2.90
C PRO A 69 5.66 -2.79 3.44
N LEU A 70 6.07 -2.59 4.70
CA LEU A 70 6.26 -1.25 5.29
C LEU A 70 7.46 -0.56 4.66
N LEU A 71 8.60 -1.24 4.54
CA LEU A 71 9.78 -0.69 3.88
C LEU A 71 9.51 -0.40 2.40
N TRP A 72 8.80 -1.29 1.70
CA TRP A 72 8.36 -1.07 0.33
C TRP A 72 7.50 0.20 0.21
N LEU A 73 6.53 0.39 1.12
CA LEU A 73 5.65 1.55 1.14
C LEU A 73 6.44 2.85 1.39
N GLN A 74 7.37 2.83 2.36
CA GLN A 74 8.23 3.97 2.67
C GLN A 74 9.13 4.36 1.50
N ARG A 75 9.74 3.38 0.82
CA ARG A 75 10.57 3.62 -0.39
C ARG A 75 9.74 4.24 -1.50
N THR A 76 8.57 3.68 -1.78
CA THR A 76 7.63 4.19 -2.79
C THR A 76 7.20 5.62 -2.46
N ALA A 77 6.85 5.90 -1.21
CA ALA A 77 6.50 7.24 -0.75
C ALA A 77 7.67 8.23 -0.87
N ARG A 78 8.90 7.80 -0.55
CA ARG A 78 10.11 8.62 -0.67
C ARG A 78 10.40 9.00 -2.12
N GLU A 79 10.29 8.07 -3.05
CA GLU A 79 10.46 8.33 -4.48
C GLU A 79 9.42 9.30 -5.00
N ARG A 80 8.14 9.10 -4.63
CA ARG A 80 7.08 10.06 -4.93
C ARG A 80 7.37 11.44 -4.37
N ARG A 81 7.85 11.52 -3.12
CA ARG A 81 8.21 12.79 -2.49
C ARG A 81 9.36 13.48 -3.23
N ARG A 82 10.37 12.73 -3.70
CA ARG A 82 11.48 13.29 -4.50
C ARG A 82 11.02 13.89 -5.82
N ASN A 83 10.00 13.29 -6.44
CA ASN A 83 9.45 13.76 -7.72
C ASN A 83 8.41 14.89 -7.57
N PHE A 84 8.05 15.26 -6.34
CA PHE A 84 7.11 16.34 -6.09
C PHE A 84 7.81 17.70 -6.15
N ALA A 85 7.42 18.54 -7.13
CA ALA A 85 8.01 19.85 -7.39
C ALA A 85 7.45 21.00 -6.53
N GLY A 86 6.41 20.76 -5.74
CA GLY A 86 5.83 21.77 -4.86
C GLY A 86 6.66 22.01 -3.58
N ARG A 87 6.38 23.11 -2.88
CA ARG A 87 6.95 23.35 -1.55
C ARG A 87 6.38 22.35 -0.55
N VAL A 88 7.23 21.87 0.35
CA VAL A 88 6.84 20.98 1.43
C VAL A 88 7.40 21.53 2.72
N VAL A 89 6.52 21.69 3.70
CA VAL A 89 6.83 22.08 5.07
C VAL A 89 6.40 20.92 5.96
N ALA A 90 7.28 20.48 6.85
CA ALA A 90 6.97 19.51 7.89
C ALA A 90 7.08 20.21 9.24
N ILE A 91 6.04 20.10 10.07
CA ILE A 91 5.97 20.69 11.41
C ILE A 91 5.91 19.53 12.41
N THR A 92 6.68 19.63 13.49
CA THR A 92 6.72 18.64 14.56
C THR A 92 6.93 19.34 15.90
N GLY A 93 6.44 18.74 16.99
CA GLY A 93 6.45 19.30 18.34
C GLY A 93 5.36 18.66 19.19
N SER A 94 5.54 18.59 20.51
CA SER A 94 4.52 18.06 21.43
C SER A 94 3.36 19.04 21.63
N ALA A 95 3.63 20.34 21.54
CA ALA A 95 2.63 21.40 21.55
C ALA A 95 3.14 22.59 20.74
N GLY A 96 2.42 22.89 19.64
CA GLY A 96 2.46 24.15 18.88
C GLY A 96 3.82 24.59 18.35
#